data_AF-A0A5C8ZME4-F1
#
_entry.id   AF-A0A5C8ZME4-F1
#
_cell.length_a   1.000
_cell.length_b   1.000
_cell.length_c   1.000
_cell.angle_alpha   90.00
_cell.angle_beta   90.00
_cell.angle_gamma   90.00
#
_symmetry.space_group_name_H-M   'P 1'
#
loop_
_entity.id
_entity.type
_entity.pdbx_description
1 polymer ?
#
loop_
_entity_poly.entity_id
_entity_poly.type
_entity_poly.pdbx_seq_one_letter_code
_entity_poly.pdbx_strand_id
1 'polypeptide(L)'
;MTTRRIDGSPGTGLRWWYRFAYAVLQRTRLLSQWLQGLPEHCRQCDPLRSPLTFLARIYGQGRLLREGAISARDYYHLGLHKAGDGAAYTGSWARWQWLEPINPESERARIEDKLWLNRHLAARGIPCTDILAAFGDFDPLGMRQFPVFDEEARHWLQSLVAPVFLKPRFGGKADGIFRCDPQRGELHWRSGDGGDSGAAGAAEQALAALVARGYIAETGVTGHQSLAALNPASLNTIRIFTVYLDGAKILMASLRIGRGDSIVDNVSRGGLSAPIDLASGRLGRAATVDTRGAVQRFPQHPLSGAAIEGSVIPCWTQVMDLVSSAAELLTGADILAWDVAVTDSGPLVIECNSYWESMGIQLAHGAGLKTGLFCDYLRSRKMSTQLGLLHRYSGAARKVRSLP
;
A
#
# COMPACT_ATOMS: atom_id res chain seq x y z
N MET A 1 35.56 31.41 43.45
CA MET A 1 34.84 30.21 43.93
C MET A 1 33.40 30.28 43.45
N THR A 2 33.11 29.48 42.42
CA THR A 2 31.81 28.99 41.90
C THR A 2 30.50 29.68 42.31
N THR A 3 29.94 30.46 41.38
CA THR A 3 28.50 30.70 41.23
C THR A 3 27.87 29.49 40.52
N ARG A 4 26.98 28.75 41.21
CA ARG A 4 26.08 27.79 40.56
C ARG A 4 25.01 28.57 39.80
N ARG A 5 25.07 28.56 38.46
CA ARG A 5 23.90 28.80 37.62
C ARG A 5 22.99 27.59 37.71
N ILE A 6 21.75 27.81 38.12
CA ILE A 6 20.66 26.84 37.96
C ILE A 6 20.13 27.07 36.53
N ASP A 7 20.50 26.20 35.59
CA ASP A 7 19.87 26.15 34.27
C ASP A 7 18.48 25.50 34.42
N GLY A 8 17.43 26.34 34.40
CA GLY A 8 16.06 25.90 34.28
C GLY A 8 15.71 25.61 32.82
N SER A 9 15.74 24.34 32.42
CA SER A 9 15.21 23.94 31.11
C SER A 9 13.67 23.97 31.12
N PRO A 10 12.99 24.69 30.20
CA PRO A 10 11.53 24.62 30.06
C PRO A 10 11.15 23.36 29.27
N GLY A 11 11.18 22.19 29.92
CA GLY A 11 11.12 20.90 29.21
C GLY A 11 9.98 19.95 29.61
N THR A 12 9.41 20.07 30.80
CA THR A 12 8.57 19.00 31.38
C THR A 12 7.07 19.30 31.33
N GLY A 13 6.64 20.53 31.62
CA GLY A 13 5.22 20.92 31.63
C GLY A 13 4.58 20.92 30.23
N LEU A 14 5.28 21.45 29.23
CA LEU A 14 4.79 21.50 27.85
C LEU A 14 4.67 20.09 27.23
N ARG A 15 5.63 19.20 27.54
CA ARG A 15 5.59 17.78 27.13
C ARG A 15 4.45 17.01 27.80
N TRP A 16 4.13 17.32 29.06
CA TRP A 16 3.00 16.70 29.76
C TRP A 16 1.67 17.14 29.16
N TRP A 17 1.48 18.44 28.93
CA TRP A 17 0.27 18.98 28.28
C TRP A 17 0.07 18.43 26.86
N TYR A 18 1.14 18.33 26.07
CA TYR A 18 1.08 17.73 24.74
C TYR A 18 0.67 16.25 24.79
N ARG A 19 1.25 15.47 25.71
CA ARG A 19 0.87 14.06 25.91
C ARG A 19 -0.58 13.89 26.37
N PHE A 20 -1.05 14.77 27.25
CA PHE A 20 -2.43 14.77 27.73
C PHE A 20 -3.41 15.12 26.60
N ALA A 21 -3.18 16.22 25.87
CA ALA A 21 -4.01 16.63 24.74
C ALA A 21 -4.04 15.57 23.64
N TYR A 22 -2.89 14.99 23.31
CA TYR A 22 -2.78 13.88 22.36
C TYR A 22 -3.58 12.65 22.82
N ALA A 23 -3.48 12.26 24.10
CA ALA A 23 -4.24 11.13 24.64
C ALA A 23 -5.76 11.37 24.60
N VAL A 24 -6.22 12.59 24.88
CA VAL A 24 -7.65 12.96 24.77
C VAL A 24 -8.12 12.89 23.32
N LEU A 25 -7.35 13.47 22.38
CA LEU A 25 -7.66 13.43 20.95
C LEU A 25 -7.70 12.00 20.38
N GLN A 26 -6.80 11.12 20.83
CA GLN A 26 -6.83 9.71 20.43
C GLN A 26 -8.07 9.00 20.97
N ARG A 27 -8.46 9.24 22.23
CA ARG A 27 -9.66 8.63 22.82
C ARG A 27 -10.94 9.09 22.12
N THR A 28 -11.08 10.38 21.81
CA THR A 28 -12.25 10.89 21.08
C THR A 28 -12.32 10.34 19.66
N ARG A 29 -11.19 10.19 18.97
CA ARG A 29 -11.11 9.54 17.66
C ARG A 29 -11.50 8.06 17.72
N LEU A 30 -10.99 7.30 18.68
CA LEU A 30 -11.33 5.89 18.84
C LEU A 30 -12.82 5.71 19.15
N LEU A 31 -13.39 6.53 20.03
CA LEU A 31 -14.83 6.50 20.33
C LEU A 31 -15.67 6.82 19.10
N SER A 32 -15.29 7.87 18.35
CA SER A 32 -15.97 8.23 17.10
C SER A 32 -15.95 7.08 16.08
N GLN A 33 -14.79 6.45 15.88
CA GLN A 33 -14.64 5.30 14.99
C GLN A 33 -15.46 4.09 15.44
N TRP A 34 -15.49 3.82 16.74
CA TRP A 34 -16.28 2.74 17.30
C TRP A 34 -17.79 2.97 17.10
N LEU A 35 -18.28 4.18 17.39
CA LEU A 35 -19.69 4.56 17.17
C LEU A 35 -20.07 4.48 15.68
N GLN A 36 -19.22 4.98 14.78
CA GLN A 36 -19.41 4.88 13.33
C GLN A 36 -19.43 3.43 12.82
N GLY A 37 -18.86 2.49 13.58
CA GLY A 37 -18.85 1.07 13.27
C GLY A 37 -20.15 0.33 13.61
N LEU A 38 -21.02 0.88 14.46
CA LEU A 38 -22.25 0.22 14.92
C LEU A 38 -23.18 -0.22 13.76
N PRO A 39 -23.42 0.61 12.72
CA PRO A 39 -24.23 0.18 11.57
C PRO A 39 -23.65 -1.01 10.80
N GLU A 40 -22.32 -1.16 10.75
CA GLU A 40 -21.67 -2.34 10.17
C GLU A 40 -21.93 -3.58 11.04
N HIS A 41 -21.80 -3.46 12.37
CA HIS A 41 -22.13 -4.56 13.27
C HIS A 41 -23.57 -5.03 13.13
N CYS A 42 -24.54 -4.12 13.04
CA CYS A 42 -25.95 -4.46 12.86
C CYS A 42 -26.22 -5.15 11.51
N ARG A 43 -25.51 -4.75 10.44
CA ARG A 43 -25.63 -5.39 9.12
C ARG A 43 -25.11 -6.83 9.14
N GLN A 44 -24.05 -7.10 9.90
CA GLN A 44 -23.33 -8.39 9.92
C GLN A 44 -23.82 -9.33 11.04
N CYS A 45 -24.54 -8.81 12.02
CA CYS A 45 -25.01 -9.53 13.19
C CYS A 45 -26.30 -8.87 13.70
N ASP A 46 -27.43 -9.56 13.57
CA ASP A 46 -28.71 -9.05 14.07
C ASP A 46 -28.72 -9.09 15.61
N PRO A 47 -28.79 -7.92 16.28
CA PRO A 47 -28.79 -7.86 17.74
C PRO A 47 -30.07 -8.43 18.37
N LEU A 48 -31.19 -8.46 17.63
CA LEU A 48 -32.46 -9.01 18.13
C LEU A 48 -32.46 -10.54 18.08
N ARG A 49 -31.80 -11.12 17.07
CA ARG A 49 -31.65 -12.58 16.96
C ARG A 49 -30.54 -13.16 17.83
N SER A 50 -29.48 -12.39 18.08
CA SER A 50 -28.26 -12.90 18.74
C SER A 50 -27.56 -11.86 19.63
N PRO A 51 -28.22 -11.38 20.71
CA PRO A 51 -27.75 -10.25 21.50
C PRO A 51 -26.38 -10.48 22.16
N LEU A 52 -26.13 -11.68 22.71
CA LEU A 52 -24.85 -12.01 23.34
C LEU A 52 -23.69 -12.03 22.33
N THR A 53 -23.92 -12.60 21.14
CA THR A 53 -22.93 -12.62 20.05
C THR A 53 -22.64 -11.22 19.55
N PHE A 54 -23.66 -10.38 19.41
CA PHE A 54 -23.53 -8.99 19.01
C PHE A 54 -22.67 -8.21 20.01
N LEU A 55 -22.96 -8.32 21.31
CA LEU A 55 -22.18 -7.68 22.38
C LEU A 55 -20.73 -8.17 22.41
N ALA A 56 -20.51 -9.49 22.27
CA ALA A 56 -19.17 -10.06 22.22
C ALA A 56 -18.36 -9.54 21.02
N ARG A 57 -18.99 -9.41 19.84
CA ARG A 57 -18.35 -8.86 18.62
C ARG A 57 -18.01 -7.39 18.78
N ILE A 58 -18.91 -6.59 19.35
CA ILE A 58 -18.68 -5.17 19.62
C ILE A 58 -17.53 -4.99 20.62
N TYR A 59 -17.51 -5.78 21.68
CA TYR A 59 -16.43 -5.76 22.67
C TYR A 59 -15.09 -6.18 22.04
N GLY A 60 -15.08 -7.30 21.30
CA GLY A 60 -13.90 -7.79 20.60
C GLY A 60 -13.34 -6.78 19.60
N GLN A 61 -14.20 -6.15 18.82
CA GLN A 61 -13.82 -5.09 17.89
C GLN A 61 -13.30 -3.85 18.63
N GLY A 62 -13.95 -3.41 19.71
CA GLY A 62 -13.48 -2.28 20.52
C GLY A 62 -12.08 -2.52 21.10
N ARG A 63 -11.80 -3.74 21.55
CA ARG A 63 -10.46 -4.15 21.98
C ARG A 63 -9.44 -4.04 20.83
N LEU A 64 -9.77 -4.58 19.66
CA LEU A 64 -8.90 -4.58 18.49
C LEU A 64 -8.72 -3.19 17.86
N LEU A 65 -9.71 -2.30 17.97
CA LEU A 65 -9.60 -0.90 17.58
C LEU A 65 -8.56 -0.18 18.45
N ARG A 66 -8.54 -0.48 19.75
CA ARG A 66 -7.54 0.07 20.66
C ARG A 66 -6.14 -0.52 20.43
N GLU A 67 -6.05 -1.81 20.09
CA GLU A 67 -4.78 -2.55 20.00
C GLU A 67 -4.13 -2.53 18.60
N GLY A 68 -4.89 -2.31 17.56
CA GLY A 68 -4.39 -2.36 16.18
C GLY A 68 -5.12 -1.42 15.23
N ALA A 69 -5.92 -0.48 15.74
CA ALA A 69 -6.77 0.42 14.96
C ALA A 69 -7.63 -0.33 13.92
N ILE A 70 -8.12 -1.50 14.30
CA ILE A 70 -9.00 -2.34 13.48
C ILE A 70 -10.42 -1.77 13.59
N SER A 71 -10.89 -1.13 12.52
CA SER A 71 -12.26 -0.63 12.43
C SER A 71 -13.28 -1.78 12.38
N ALA A 72 -14.57 -1.49 12.56
CA ALA A 72 -15.62 -2.50 12.40
C ALA A 72 -15.62 -3.14 11.01
N ARG A 73 -15.35 -2.32 9.97
CA ARG A 73 -15.18 -2.81 8.60
C ARG A 73 -14.00 -3.80 8.50
N ASP A 74 -12.83 -3.41 9.00
CA ASP A 74 -11.63 -4.25 8.99
C ASP A 74 -11.86 -5.58 9.74
N TYR A 75 -12.54 -5.51 10.89
CA TYR A 75 -12.87 -6.67 11.72
C TYR A 75 -13.69 -7.74 10.99
N TYR A 76 -14.65 -7.33 10.18
CA TYR A 76 -15.43 -8.27 9.36
C TYR A 76 -14.68 -8.70 8.10
N HIS A 77 -14.04 -7.76 7.40
CA HIS A 77 -13.28 -8.01 6.17
C HIS A 77 -12.14 -9.01 6.38
N LEU A 78 -11.44 -8.93 7.51
CA LEU A 78 -10.38 -9.88 7.87
C LEU A 78 -10.91 -11.18 8.49
N GLY A 79 -12.23 -11.34 8.62
CA GLY A 79 -12.83 -12.51 9.24
C GLY A 79 -12.54 -12.67 10.73
N LEU A 80 -12.12 -11.61 11.43
CA LEU A 80 -11.66 -11.67 12.83
C LEU A 80 -12.78 -12.02 13.82
N HIS A 81 -14.03 -11.84 13.42
CA HIS A 81 -15.19 -12.33 14.15
C HIS A 81 -15.30 -13.87 14.20
N LYS A 82 -14.53 -14.58 13.38
CA LYS A 82 -14.43 -16.04 13.34
C LYS A 82 -13.05 -16.55 13.82
N ALA A 83 -12.04 -15.68 13.85
CA ALA A 83 -10.65 -16.05 14.15
C ALA A 83 -10.29 -15.76 15.62
N GLY A 84 -9.41 -16.60 16.19
CA GLY A 84 -9.08 -16.56 17.62
C GLY A 84 -8.15 -15.42 18.08
N ASP A 85 -7.27 -14.91 17.21
CA ASP A 85 -6.35 -13.82 17.59
C ASP A 85 -6.16 -12.74 16.50
N GLY A 86 -7.00 -11.70 16.57
CA GLY A 86 -6.87 -10.50 15.75
C GLY A 86 -5.74 -9.55 16.17
N ALA A 87 -5.02 -9.80 17.28
CA ALA A 87 -4.02 -8.87 17.78
C ALA A 87 -2.79 -8.76 16.88
N ALA A 88 -2.52 -9.78 16.06
CA ALA A 88 -1.47 -9.76 15.03
C ALA A 88 -1.79 -8.82 13.86
N TYR A 89 -3.06 -8.44 13.67
CA TYR A 89 -3.47 -7.66 12.52
C TYR A 89 -3.32 -6.15 12.75
N THR A 90 -3.10 -5.42 11.66
CA THR A 90 -3.17 -3.96 11.60
C THR A 90 -4.39 -3.54 10.81
N GLY A 91 -5.20 -2.64 11.36
CA GLY A 91 -6.35 -2.08 10.66
C GLY A 91 -5.98 -1.00 9.66
N SER A 92 -6.94 -0.66 8.80
CA SER A 92 -6.79 0.38 7.77
C SER A 92 -6.54 1.78 8.39
N TRP A 93 -6.93 1.96 9.65
CA TRP A 93 -6.72 3.19 10.42
C TRP A 93 -5.39 3.24 11.18
N ALA A 94 -4.70 2.10 11.29
CA ALA A 94 -3.46 1.98 12.04
C ALA A 94 -2.34 2.86 11.45
N ARG A 95 -2.43 3.13 10.15
CA ARG A 95 -1.59 4.08 9.41
C ARG A 95 -1.41 5.44 10.09
N TRP A 96 -2.37 5.94 10.86
CA TRP A 96 -2.25 7.24 11.53
C TRP A 96 -1.59 7.18 12.92
N GLN A 97 -1.46 5.99 13.51
CA GLN A 97 -1.00 5.83 14.89
C GLN A 97 0.50 5.53 14.98
N TRP A 98 1.08 4.92 13.95
CA TRP A 98 2.47 4.46 13.98
C TRP A 98 3.26 4.66 12.69
N LEU A 99 2.67 5.03 11.53
CA LEU A 99 3.50 5.29 10.35
C LEU A 99 4.35 6.56 10.50
N GLU A 100 3.84 7.60 11.16
CA GLU A 100 4.58 8.86 11.34
C GLU A 100 5.93 8.68 12.08
N PRO A 101 6.01 7.92 13.19
CA PRO A 101 7.30 7.63 13.82
C PRO A 101 8.18 6.60 13.08
N ILE A 102 7.63 5.81 12.15
CA ILE A 102 8.39 4.81 11.36
C ILE A 102 8.96 5.44 10.07
N ASN A 103 8.15 6.28 9.42
CA ASN A 103 8.45 6.98 8.19
C ASN A 103 8.26 8.49 8.45
N PRO A 104 9.35 9.21 8.80
CA PRO A 104 9.31 10.65 9.03
C PRO A 104 8.72 11.41 7.84
N GLU A 105 8.06 12.53 8.09
CA GLU A 105 7.38 13.30 7.04
C GLU A 105 8.28 13.71 5.87
N SER A 106 9.53 14.10 6.16
CA SER A 106 10.50 14.45 5.11
C SER A 106 10.81 13.28 4.18
N GLU A 107 10.89 12.07 4.73
CA GLU A 107 11.18 10.85 3.96
C GLU A 107 9.94 10.39 3.20
N ARG A 108 8.76 10.49 3.82
CA ARG A 108 7.49 10.25 3.12
C ARG A 108 7.32 11.18 1.92
N ALA A 109 7.56 12.47 2.10
CA ALA A 109 7.42 13.46 1.03
C ALA A 109 8.33 13.14 -0.17
N ARG A 110 9.55 12.64 0.06
CA ARG A 110 10.48 12.21 -0.99
C ARG A 110 10.02 10.92 -1.67
N ILE A 111 9.58 9.93 -0.89
CA ILE A 111 9.20 8.61 -1.42
C ILE A 111 7.89 8.67 -2.22
N GLU A 112 6.92 9.47 -1.76
CA GLU A 112 5.64 9.68 -2.45
C GLU A 112 5.75 10.58 -3.69
N ASP A 113 6.88 11.28 -3.86
CA ASP A 113 7.22 12.00 -5.07
C ASP A 113 7.70 11.02 -6.14
N LYS A 114 6.79 10.64 -7.05
CA LYS A 114 7.09 9.63 -8.09
C LYS A 114 8.26 10.04 -8.98
N LEU A 115 8.43 11.35 -9.25
CA LEU A 115 9.54 11.82 -10.05
C LEU A 115 10.86 11.65 -9.30
N TRP A 116 10.93 12.14 -8.06
CA TRP A 116 12.15 12.04 -7.28
C TRP A 116 12.54 10.58 -7.03
N LEU A 117 11.60 9.74 -6.61
CA LEU A 117 11.84 8.33 -6.34
C LEU A 117 12.39 7.62 -7.59
N ASN A 118 11.71 7.78 -8.72
CA ASN A 118 12.12 7.16 -9.98
C ASN A 118 13.55 7.58 -10.37
N ARG A 119 13.85 8.89 -10.37
CA ARG A 119 15.19 9.39 -10.71
C ARG A 119 16.25 8.93 -9.71
N HIS A 120 15.90 8.87 -8.43
CA HIS A 120 16.80 8.40 -7.38
C HIS A 120 17.20 6.93 -7.55
N LEU A 121 16.22 6.08 -7.89
CA LEU A 121 16.39 4.65 -8.16
C LEU A 121 17.15 4.41 -9.48
N ALA A 122 16.70 5.06 -10.57
CA ALA A 122 17.31 4.92 -11.90
C ALA A 122 18.79 5.33 -11.90
N ALA A 123 19.14 6.43 -11.22
CA ALA A 123 20.54 6.88 -11.11
C ALA A 123 21.46 5.88 -10.39
N ARG A 124 20.90 4.89 -9.69
CA ARG A 124 21.62 3.82 -8.98
C ARG A 124 21.48 2.47 -9.65
N GLY A 125 20.95 2.44 -10.87
CA GLY A 125 20.79 1.21 -11.66
C GLY A 125 19.69 0.30 -11.14
N ILE A 126 18.73 0.80 -10.36
CA ILE A 126 17.53 0.05 -9.99
C ILE A 126 16.52 0.18 -11.14
N PRO A 127 16.11 -0.93 -11.80
CA PRO A 127 15.06 -0.91 -12.80
C PRO A 127 13.74 -0.32 -12.27
N CYS A 128 13.24 0.70 -12.95
CA CYS A 128 11.95 1.33 -12.70
C CYS A 128 11.30 1.72 -14.03
N THR A 129 10.06 2.23 -13.98
CA THR A 129 9.39 2.79 -15.16
C THR A 129 10.19 3.91 -15.81
N ASP A 130 10.10 4.06 -17.13
CA ASP A 130 10.72 5.21 -17.80
C ASP A 130 9.80 6.42 -17.72
N ILE A 131 10.25 7.48 -17.04
CA ILE A 131 9.59 8.78 -17.10
C ILE A 131 10.12 9.55 -18.30
N LEU A 132 9.21 9.89 -19.22
CA LEU A 132 9.51 10.55 -20.49
C LEU A 132 9.46 12.08 -20.40
N ALA A 133 8.56 12.61 -19.57
CA ALA A 133 8.40 14.04 -19.36
C ALA A 133 7.71 14.37 -18.03
N ALA A 134 7.90 15.60 -17.56
CA ALA A 134 7.22 16.20 -16.43
C ALA A 134 6.28 17.32 -16.91
N PHE A 135 5.15 17.48 -16.23
CA PHE A 135 4.14 18.49 -16.54
C PHE A 135 3.88 19.36 -15.31
N GLY A 136 4.10 20.67 -15.43
CA GLY A 136 3.90 21.65 -14.37
C GLY A 136 5.14 22.48 -14.10
N ASP A 137 5.01 23.47 -13.21
CA ASP A 137 6.08 24.42 -12.87
C ASP A 137 6.93 23.92 -11.69
N PHE A 138 7.86 23.00 -11.98
CA PHE A 138 8.83 22.47 -11.02
C PHE A 138 10.08 21.93 -11.73
N ASP A 139 11.18 21.76 -11.00
CA ASP A 139 12.41 21.17 -11.56
C ASP A 139 12.17 19.71 -12.04
N PRO A 140 12.28 19.43 -13.35
CA PRO A 140 12.05 18.10 -13.90
C PRO A 140 13.22 17.14 -13.65
N LEU A 141 14.25 17.55 -12.90
CA LEU A 141 15.47 16.77 -12.62
C LEU A 141 16.20 16.36 -13.92
N GLY A 142 16.31 17.32 -14.84
CA GLY A 142 16.98 17.17 -16.13
C GLY A 142 16.17 16.45 -17.20
N MET A 143 14.89 16.16 -16.96
CA MET A 143 13.99 15.60 -17.98
C MET A 143 13.32 16.69 -18.81
N ARG A 144 12.62 16.27 -19.89
CA ARG A 144 11.71 17.11 -20.64
C ARG A 144 10.60 17.64 -19.71
N GLN A 145 10.29 18.93 -19.83
CA GLN A 145 9.25 19.60 -19.05
C GLN A 145 8.25 20.31 -19.98
N PHE A 146 6.97 20.20 -19.63
CA PHE A 146 5.89 21.00 -20.17
C PHE A 146 5.24 21.79 -19.03
N PRO A 147 5.45 23.11 -18.90
CA PRO A 147 4.87 23.90 -17.81
C PRO A 147 3.34 23.85 -17.77
N VAL A 148 2.72 23.71 -18.94
CA VAL A 148 1.28 23.61 -19.16
C VAL A 148 0.97 22.50 -20.16
N PHE A 149 -0.29 22.10 -20.29
CA PHE A 149 -0.74 21.23 -21.37
C PHE A 149 -1.24 22.07 -22.55
N ASP A 150 -0.38 22.30 -23.54
CA ASP A 150 -0.64 23.10 -24.74
C ASP A 150 -0.49 22.27 -26.04
N GLU A 151 -0.46 22.94 -27.19
CA GLU A 151 -0.31 22.28 -28.50
C GLU A 151 1.05 21.57 -28.66
N GLU A 152 2.11 22.07 -28.04
CA GLU A 152 3.43 21.44 -28.08
C GLU A 152 3.40 20.11 -27.29
N ALA A 153 2.85 20.14 -26.08
CA ALA A 153 2.62 18.94 -25.28
C ALA A 153 1.75 17.90 -26.01
N ARG A 154 0.68 18.36 -26.66
CA ARG A 154 -0.23 17.51 -27.45
C ARG A 154 0.50 16.87 -28.62
N HIS A 155 1.23 17.65 -29.41
CA HIS A 155 1.98 17.17 -30.56
C HIS A 155 3.08 16.19 -30.14
N TRP A 156 3.76 16.48 -29.03
CA TRP A 156 4.75 15.56 -28.46
C TRP A 156 4.11 14.22 -28.09
N LEU A 157 2.98 14.18 -27.39
CA LEU A 157 2.29 12.92 -27.07
C LEU A 157 1.88 12.14 -28.32
N GLN A 158 1.40 12.83 -29.36
CA GLN A 158 1.02 12.22 -30.64
C GLN A 158 2.22 11.62 -31.39
N SER A 159 3.42 12.17 -31.19
CA SER A 159 4.65 11.67 -31.81
C SER A 159 5.17 10.36 -31.20
N LEU A 160 4.66 9.95 -30.03
CA LEU A 160 5.14 8.76 -29.33
C LEU A 160 4.62 7.49 -30.00
N VAL A 161 5.45 6.45 -30.02
CA VAL A 161 5.10 5.17 -30.67
C VAL A 161 4.46 4.16 -29.72
N ALA A 162 4.44 4.42 -28.41
CA ALA A 162 3.92 3.51 -27.40
C ALA A 162 2.92 4.21 -26.48
N PRO A 163 2.00 3.48 -25.84
CA PRO A 163 1.10 4.05 -24.85
C PRO A 163 1.86 4.68 -23.68
N VAL A 164 1.35 5.81 -23.20
CA VAL A 164 1.90 6.57 -22.08
C VAL A 164 0.86 6.73 -20.99
N PHE A 165 1.30 6.68 -19.74
CA PHE A 165 0.48 6.97 -18.58
C PHE A 165 0.86 8.33 -18.00
N LEU A 166 -0.09 9.24 -18.00
CA LEU A 166 0.00 10.51 -17.30
C LEU A 166 -0.54 10.33 -15.89
N LYS A 167 0.30 10.62 -14.90
CA LYS A 167 -0.01 10.37 -13.48
C LYS A 167 0.31 11.61 -12.66
N PRO A 168 -0.46 11.90 -11.59
CA PRO A 168 -0.07 12.89 -10.61
C PRO A 168 1.31 12.54 -10.02
N ARG A 169 2.18 13.55 -9.88
CA ARG A 169 3.49 13.42 -9.23
C ARG A 169 3.36 12.87 -7.81
N PHE A 170 2.33 13.32 -7.09
CA PHE A 170 1.96 12.89 -5.75
C PHE A 170 0.58 12.25 -5.73
N GLY A 171 0.35 11.26 -4.86
CA GLY A 171 -0.95 10.59 -4.69
C GLY A 171 -0.88 9.10 -5.01
N GLY A 172 -2.02 8.42 -5.05
CA GLY A 172 -2.06 6.96 -5.26
C GLY A 172 -3.45 6.44 -5.63
N LYS A 173 -3.62 5.11 -5.56
CA LYS A 173 -4.90 4.40 -5.87
C LYS A 173 -5.41 4.58 -7.30
N ALA A 174 -4.51 4.87 -8.24
CA ALA A 174 -4.83 5.17 -9.63
C ALA A 174 -5.81 6.36 -9.82
N ASP A 175 -5.89 7.27 -8.84
CA ASP A 175 -6.68 8.49 -8.96
C ASP A 175 -5.96 9.52 -9.85
N GLY A 176 -6.70 10.14 -10.78
CA GLY A 176 -6.16 11.12 -11.73
C GLY A 176 -5.17 10.57 -12.76
N ILE A 177 -5.09 9.24 -12.96
CA ILE A 177 -4.28 8.62 -14.01
C ILE A 177 -5.02 8.64 -15.35
N PHE A 178 -4.33 9.06 -16.39
CA PHE A 178 -4.79 8.99 -17.77
C PHE A 178 -3.86 8.11 -18.60
N ARG A 179 -4.40 7.18 -19.37
CA ARG A 179 -3.65 6.47 -20.43
C ARG A 179 -3.88 7.18 -21.75
N CYS A 180 -2.80 7.50 -22.45
CA CYS A 180 -2.76 8.02 -23.80
C CYS A 180 -2.30 6.92 -24.77
N ASP A 181 -3.02 6.72 -25.88
CA ASP A 181 -2.67 5.74 -26.93
C ASP A 181 -2.48 6.43 -28.30
N PRO A 182 -1.23 6.77 -28.68
CA PRO A 182 -0.97 7.58 -29.89
C PRO A 182 -1.21 6.84 -31.22
N GLN A 183 -1.11 5.51 -31.24
CA GLN A 183 -1.14 4.73 -32.49
C GLN A 183 -2.51 4.64 -33.15
N ARG A 184 -3.58 5.11 -32.50
CA ARG A 184 -4.95 5.02 -33.01
C ARG A 184 -5.38 6.23 -33.86
N GLY A 185 -4.44 7.12 -34.20
CA GLY A 185 -4.67 8.26 -35.10
C GLY A 185 -5.16 9.53 -34.40
N GLU A 186 -5.60 9.44 -33.14
CA GLU A 186 -5.97 10.54 -32.24
C GLU A 186 -5.53 10.20 -30.80
N LEU A 187 -5.46 11.20 -29.91
CA LEU A 187 -5.18 10.95 -28.49
C LEU A 187 -6.40 10.31 -27.83
N HIS A 188 -6.38 8.99 -27.67
CA HIS A 188 -7.40 8.27 -26.91
C HIS A 188 -7.04 8.23 -25.45
N TRP A 189 -7.94 8.75 -24.63
CA TRP A 189 -7.79 8.82 -23.19
C TRP A 189 -8.64 7.75 -22.50
N ARG A 190 -8.05 7.07 -21.52
CA ARG A 190 -8.80 6.25 -20.57
C ARG A 190 -8.42 6.63 -19.15
N SER A 191 -9.42 6.78 -18.29
CA SER A 191 -9.18 7.00 -16.86
C SER A 191 -8.70 5.70 -16.22
N GLY A 192 -7.87 5.85 -15.18
CA GLY A 192 -7.32 4.73 -14.41
C GLY A 192 -8.36 3.78 -13.82
N ASP A 193 -9.62 4.16 -13.66
CA ASP A 193 -10.71 3.29 -13.17
C ASP A 193 -11.41 2.45 -14.25
N GLY A 194 -10.95 2.53 -15.50
CA GLY A 194 -11.53 1.80 -16.63
C GLY A 194 -12.72 2.51 -17.28
N GLY A 195 -13.05 3.73 -16.83
CA GLY A 195 -13.98 4.60 -17.55
C GLY A 195 -13.39 5.06 -18.88
N ASP A 196 -14.22 5.05 -19.92
CA ASP A 196 -13.90 5.81 -21.13
C ASP A 196 -14.07 7.30 -20.77
N SER A 197 -13.01 8.09 -20.87
CA SER A 197 -13.03 9.49 -20.38
C SER A 197 -13.82 10.46 -21.29
N GLY A 198 -14.73 9.94 -22.12
CA GLY A 198 -15.48 10.71 -23.10
C GLY A 198 -14.60 11.21 -24.25
N ALA A 199 -15.11 12.17 -25.02
CA ALA A 199 -14.37 12.79 -26.14
C ALA A 199 -13.02 13.36 -25.67
N ALA A 200 -11.97 13.21 -26.49
CA ALA A 200 -10.59 13.57 -26.14
C ALA A 200 -10.43 14.97 -25.50
N GLY A 201 -11.24 15.94 -25.93
CA GLY A 201 -11.23 17.30 -25.37
C GLY A 201 -11.57 17.40 -23.88
N ALA A 202 -12.41 16.52 -23.31
CA ALA A 202 -12.76 16.57 -21.88
C ALA A 202 -11.59 16.09 -21.01
N ALA A 203 -10.92 15.02 -21.42
CA ALA A 203 -9.73 14.50 -20.74
C ALA A 203 -8.56 15.50 -20.82
N GLU A 204 -8.36 16.15 -21.97
CA GLU A 204 -7.34 17.18 -22.13
C GLU A 204 -7.62 18.42 -21.28
N GLN A 205 -8.87 18.88 -21.17
CA GLN A 205 -9.24 19.97 -20.27
C GLN A 205 -9.01 19.61 -18.80
N ALA A 206 -9.36 18.38 -18.41
CA ALA A 206 -9.10 17.88 -17.06
C ALA A 206 -7.58 17.81 -16.79
N LEU A 207 -6.80 17.28 -17.73
CA LEU A 207 -5.35 17.23 -17.64
C LEU A 207 -4.76 18.64 -17.54
N ALA A 208 -5.17 19.58 -18.39
CA ALA A 208 -4.72 20.98 -18.36
C ALA A 208 -4.99 21.65 -17.00
N ALA A 209 -6.16 21.40 -16.39
CA ALA A 209 -6.48 21.88 -15.06
C ALA A 209 -5.62 21.23 -13.95
N LEU A 210 -5.14 20.01 -14.18
CA LEU A 210 -4.39 19.22 -13.22
C LEU A 210 -2.87 19.36 -13.36
N VAL A 211 -2.35 19.82 -14.51
CA VAL A 211 -0.92 20.06 -14.74
C VAL A 211 -0.32 21.03 -13.72
N ALA A 212 -1.09 22.03 -13.26
CA ALA A 212 -0.67 22.94 -12.20
C ALA A 212 -0.35 22.23 -10.87
N ARG A 213 -0.82 20.98 -10.68
CA ARG A 213 -0.59 20.16 -9.48
C ARG A 213 0.62 19.23 -9.61
N GLY A 214 1.27 19.23 -10.77
CA GLY A 214 2.45 18.43 -11.08
C GLY A 214 2.13 17.01 -11.51
N TYR A 215 2.51 16.68 -12.74
CA TYR A 215 2.25 15.40 -13.41
C TYR A 215 3.53 14.83 -14.04
N ILE A 216 3.54 13.53 -14.26
CA ILE A 216 4.60 12.83 -15.00
C ILE A 216 3.99 11.98 -16.12
N ALA A 217 4.70 11.88 -17.24
CA ALA A 217 4.42 10.94 -18.32
C ALA A 217 5.36 9.74 -18.22
N GLU A 218 4.81 8.55 -18.03
CA GLU A 218 5.54 7.29 -17.95
C GLU A 218 5.21 6.36 -19.10
N THR A 219 6.20 5.62 -19.62
CA THR A 219 5.97 4.58 -20.62
C THR A 219 5.09 3.47 -20.04
N GLY A 220 4.15 2.96 -20.84
CA GLY A 220 3.35 1.79 -20.48
C GLY A 220 4.20 0.54 -20.30
N VAL A 221 3.95 -0.20 -19.23
CA VAL A 221 4.65 -1.46 -18.93
C VAL A 221 3.79 -2.64 -19.40
N THR A 222 4.39 -3.52 -20.18
CA THR A 222 3.81 -4.82 -20.53
C THR A 222 4.29 -5.87 -19.53
N GLY A 223 3.34 -6.47 -18.80
CA GLY A 223 3.64 -7.53 -17.85
C GLY A 223 4.05 -8.83 -18.54
N HIS A 224 4.80 -9.67 -17.83
CA HIS A 224 5.25 -10.98 -18.28
C HIS A 224 4.06 -11.86 -18.69
N GLN A 225 4.20 -12.58 -19.81
CA GLN A 225 3.11 -13.35 -20.42
C GLN A 225 2.39 -14.30 -19.44
N SER A 226 3.11 -14.93 -18.51
CA SER A 226 2.52 -15.84 -17.52
C SER A 226 1.61 -15.14 -16.50
N LEU A 227 1.89 -13.87 -16.18
CA LEU A 227 1.04 -13.07 -15.31
C LEU A 227 -0.12 -12.46 -16.09
N ALA A 228 0.11 -12.05 -17.34
CA ALA A 228 -0.94 -11.57 -18.24
C ALA A 228 -2.02 -12.64 -18.51
N ALA A 229 -1.67 -13.92 -18.47
CA ALA A 229 -2.64 -15.03 -18.56
C ALA A 229 -3.67 -15.03 -17.41
N LEU A 230 -3.34 -14.45 -16.24
CA LEU A 230 -4.29 -14.29 -15.14
C LEU A 230 -5.32 -13.23 -15.48
N ASN A 231 -4.86 -12.02 -15.83
CA ASN A 231 -5.71 -10.96 -16.35
C ASN A 231 -4.94 -10.10 -17.36
N PRO A 232 -5.28 -10.11 -18.66
CA PRO A 232 -4.59 -9.32 -19.68
C PRO A 232 -4.99 -7.84 -19.68
N ALA A 233 -6.08 -7.47 -19.01
CA ALA A 233 -6.54 -6.09 -18.95
C ALA A 233 -5.77 -5.23 -17.93
N SER A 234 -5.16 -5.85 -16.92
CA SER A 234 -4.41 -5.16 -15.86
C SER A 234 -2.94 -5.54 -15.85
N LEU A 235 -2.07 -4.58 -15.52
CA LEU A 235 -0.71 -4.89 -15.09
C LEU A 235 -0.80 -5.57 -13.71
N ASN A 236 -0.70 -6.90 -13.67
CA ASN A 236 -0.72 -7.66 -12.42
C ASN A 236 0.58 -7.41 -11.66
N THR A 237 0.53 -6.63 -10.59
CA THR A 237 1.72 -6.20 -9.83
C THR A 237 1.88 -6.95 -8.51
N ILE A 238 3.12 -7.04 -8.05
CA ILE A 238 3.47 -7.64 -6.77
C ILE A 238 3.58 -6.54 -5.73
N ARG A 239 2.77 -6.64 -4.67
CA ARG A 239 2.89 -5.83 -3.46
C ARG A 239 3.89 -6.49 -2.51
N ILE A 240 4.99 -5.82 -2.19
CA ILE A 240 6.04 -6.33 -1.29
C ILE A 240 6.25 -5.35 -0.14
N PHE A 241 6.15 -5.86 1.08
CA PHE A 241 6.45 -5.09 2.28
C PHE A 241 7.89 -5.31 2.70
N THR A 242 8.60 -4.23 2.97
CA THR A 242 9.98 -4.26 3.48
C THR A 242 10.06 -3.57 4.83
N VAL A 243 10.99 -4.00 5.67
CA VAL A 243 11.41 -3.33 6.89
C VAL A 243 12.91 -3.10 6.87
N TYR A 244 13.35 -1.93 7.32
CA TYR A 244 14.75 -1.66 7.61
C TYR A 244 15.03 -1.98 9.08
N LEU A 245 15.76 -3.07 9.32
CA LEU A 245 16.19 -3.50 10.64
C LEU A 245 17.59 -4.09 10.53
N ASP A 246 18.58 -3.21 10.65
CA ASP A 246 20.00 -3.50 10.41
C ASP A 246 20.23 -4.08 8.99
N GLY A 247 19.55 -3.45 8.02
CA GLY A 247 19.45 -3.91 6.62
C GLY A 247 17.99 -4.11 6.19
N ALA A 248 17.75 -4.03 4.89
CA ALA A 248 16.44 -4.20 4.28
C ALA A 248 16.02 -5.68 4.29
N LYS A 249 14.81 -5.95 4.81
CA LYS A 249 14.24 -7.30 4.90
C LYS A 249 12.82 -7.31 4.39
N ILE A 250 12.45 -8.36 3.67
CA ILE A 250 11.09 -8.53 3.15
C ILE A 250 10.21 -9.17 4.23
N LEU A 251 9.08 -8.54 4.52
CA LEU A 251 8.11 -8.97 5.53
C LEU A 251 7.06 -9.92 4.94
N MET A 252 6.49 -9.53 3.80
CA MET A 252 5.33 -10.21 3.20
C MET A 252 5.19 -9.77 1.75
N ALA A 253 4.73 -10.67 0.88
CA ALA A 253 4.45 -10.37 -0.51
C ALA A 253 3.08 -10.94 -0.94
N SER A 254 2.43 -10.26 -1.87
CA SER A 254 1.23 -10.75 -2.54
C SER A 254 1.14 -10.26 -3.98
N LEU A 255 0.69 -11.12 -4.88
CA LEU A 255 0.32 -10.71 -6.24
C LEU A 255 -1.07 -10.07 -6.21
N ARG A 256 -1.18 -8.86 -6.74
CA ARG A 256 -2.44 -8.19 -7.02
C ARG A 256 -2.86 -8.51 -8.46
N ILE A 257 -4.12 -8.88 -8.63
CA ILE A 257 -4.68 -9.31 -9.92
C ILE A 257 -5.97 -8.52 -10.15
N GLY A 258 -6.11 -7.88 -11.32
CA GLY A 258 -7.36 -7.23 -11.71
C GLY A 258 -8.50 -8.24 -11.79
N ARG A 259 -9.75 -7.81 -11.60
CA ARG A 259 -10.94 -8.67 -11.74
C ARG A 259 -11.88 -8.07 -12.78
N GLY A 260 -12.40 -8.91 -13.69
CA GLY A 260 -13.20 -8.44 -14.82
C GLY A 260 -12.32 -7.69 -15.83
N ASP A 261 -12.91 -6.67 -16.47
CA ASP A 261 -12.21 -5.80 -17.43
C ASP A 261 -11.44 -4.65 -16.76
N SER A 262 -11.30 -4.68 -15.42
CA SER A 262 -10.59 -3.62 -14.70
C SER A 262 -9.12 -3.59 -15.06
N ILE A 263 -8.62 -2.40 -15.40
CA ILE A 263 -7.21 -2.15 -15.64
C ILE A 263 -6.40 -2.00 -14.33
N VAL A 264 -7.06 -1.99 -13.17
CA VAL A 264 -6.46 -1.85 -11.84
C VAL A 264 -6.58 -3.15 -11.06
N ASP A 265 -5.50 -3.53 -10.39
CA ASP A 265 -5.38 -4.79 -9.66
C ASP A 265 -5.67 -4.68 -8.14
N ASN A 266 -6.00 -3.48 -7.67
CA ASN A 266 -6.17 -3.19 -6.26
C ASN A 266 -7.45 -3.84 -5.68
N VAL A 267 -7.29 -4.56 -4.57
CA VAL A 267 -8.39 -5.19 -3.80
C VAL A 267 -9.46 -4.17 -3.42
N SER A 268 -9.11 -2.92 -3.09
CA SER A 268 -10.10 -1.90 -2.75
C SER A 268 -11.01 -1.49 -3.92
N ARG A 269 -10.66 -1.90 -5.15
CA ARG A 269 -11.43 -1.69 -6.39
C ARG A 269 -11.96 -3.00 -6.99
N GLY A 270 -12.01 -4.07 -6.19
CA GLY A 270 -12.56 -5.36 -6.61
C GLY A 270 -11.53 -6.36 -7.14
N GLY A 271 -10.24 -6.00 -7.14
CA GLY A 271 -9.14 -6.91 -7.47
C GLY A 271 -8.99 -8.07 -6.47
N LEU A 272 -8.18 -9.04 -6.85
CA LEU A 272 -7.79 -10.17 -6.04
C LEU A 272 -6.36 -9.97 -5.49
N SER A 273 -6.09 -10.50 -4.31
CA SER A 273 -4.75 -10.56 -3.74
C SER A 273 -4.38 -12.00 -3.41
N ALA A 274 -3.32 -12.53 -4.02
CA ALA A 274 -2.82 -13.88 -3.79
C ALA A 274 -1.55 -13.83 -2.94
N PRO A 275 -1.47 -14.57 -1.81
CA PRO A 275 -0.27 -14.59 -0.99
C PRO A 275 0.87 -15.26 -1.75
N ILE A 276 2.08 -14.73 -1.62
CA ILE A 276 3.29 -15.33 -2.18
C ILE A 276 4.10 -15.93 -1.04
N ASP A 277 4.48 -17.20 -1.17
CA ASP A 277 5.50 -17.82 -0.34
C ASP A 277 6.88 -17.21 -0.67
N LEU A 278 7.52 -16.58 0.32
CA LEU A 278 8.75 -15.82 0.09
C LEU A 278 9.92 -16.71 -0.35
N ALA A 279 9.96 -17.97 0.08
CA ALA A 279 11.05 -18.89 -0.23
C ALA A 279 10.99 -19.41 -1.66
N SER A 280 9.80 -19.67 -2.19
CA SER A 280 9.61 -20.32 -3.49
C SER A 280 8.99 -19.45 -4.58
N GLY A 281 8.40 -18.30 -4.22
CA GLY A 281 7.63 -17.47 -5.14
C GLY A 281 6.29 -18.09 -5.53
N ARG A 282 5.85 -19.16 -4.85
CA ARG A 282 4.58 -19.84 -5.13
C ARG A 282 3.40 -19.06 -4.59
N LEU A 283 2.35 -19.00 -5.40
CA LEU A 283 1.08 -18.38 -5.06
C LEU A 283 0.18 -19.34 -4.28
N GLY A 284 -0.43 -18.83 -3.22
CA GLY A 284 -1.59 -19.45 -2.59
C GLY A 284 -2.90 -19.00 -3.25
N ARG A 285 -4.03 -19.34 -2.62
CA ARG A 285 -5.35 -18.89 -3.10
C ARG A 285 -5.49 -17.38 -3.01
N ALA A 286 -5.86 -16.76 -4.13
CA ALA A 286 -6.28 -15.37 -4.16
C ALA A 286 -7.45 -15.12 -3.21
N ALA A 287 -7.53 -13.94 -2.62
CA ALA A 287 -8.62 -13.53 -1.75
C ALA A 287 -9.14 -12.13 -2.10
N THR A 288 -10.43 -11.94 -1.85
CA THR A 288 -11.10 -10.63 -1.85
C THR A 288 -12.25 -10.65 -0.85
N VAL A 289 -12.89 -9.50 -0.62
CA VAL A 289 -14.06 -9.39 0.25
C VAL A 289 -15.26 -9.01 -0.60
N ASP A 290 -16.38 -9.70 -0.44
CA ASP A 290 -17.61 -9.36 -1.14
C ASP A 290 -18.33 -8.14 -0.51
N THR A 291 -19.44 -7.73 -1.13
CA THR A 291 -20.25 -6.58 -0.66
C THR A 291 -20.87 -6.77 0.72
N ARG A 292 -20.89 -8.02 1.22
CA ARG A 292 -21.37 -8.39 2.54
C ARG A 292 -20.22 -8.62 3.52
N GLY A 293 -18.98 -8.26 3.18
CA GLY A 293 -17.86 -8.40 4.11
C GLY A 293 -17.34 -9.84 4.24
N ALA A 294 -17.80 -10.79 3.43
CA ALA A 294 -17.34 -12.17 3.49
C ALA A 294 -16.09 -12.37 2.63
N VAL A 295 -15.10 -13.07 3.19
CA VAL A 295 -13.87 -13.45 2.51
C VAL A 295 -14.17 -14.53 1.46
N GLN A 296 -13.83 -14.23 0.21
CA GLN A 296 -13.88 -15.19 -0.89
C GLN A 296 -12.46 -15.60 -1.27
N ARG A 297 -12.23 -16.89 -1.53
CA ARG A 297 -10.94 -17.43 -1.92
C ARG A 297 -11.01 -18.11 -3.29
N PHE A 298 -9.99 -17.91 -4.11
CA PHE A 298 -9.95 -18.28 -5.51
C PHE A 298 -8.67 -19.06 -5.82
N PRO A 299 -8.76 -20.36 -6.13
CA PRO A 299 -7.61 -21.12 -6.64
C PRO A 299 -7.32 -20.80 -8.12
N GLN A 300 -8.30 -20.26 -8.84
CA GLN A 300 -8.23 -19.85 -10.25
C GLN A 300 -8.85 -18.47 -10.43
N HIS A 301 -8.40 -17.72 -11.43
CA HIS A 301 -8.98 -16.42 -11.75
C HIS A 301 -10.42 -16.59 -12.27
N PRO A 302 -11.42 -15.87 -11.70
CA PRO A 302 -12.83 -16.14 -11.97
C PRO A 302 -13.29 -15.84 -13.39
N LEU A 303 -12.55 -15.02 -14.15
CA LEU A 303 -12.88 -14.70 -15.55
C LEU A 303 -12.11 -15.59 -16.53
N SER A 304 -10.79 -15.69 -16.39
CA SER A 304 -9.93 -16.39 -17.35
C SER A 304 -9.79 -17.89 -17.09
N GLY A 305 -10.18 -18.37 -15.89
CA GLY A 305 -9.98 -19.75 -15.47
C GLY A 305 -8.52 -20.12 -15.19
N ALA A 306 -7.58 -19.19 -15.37
CA ALA A 306 -6.16 -19.44 -15.18
C ALA A 306 -5.84 -19.80 -13.72
N ALA A 307 -4.91 -20.74 -13.52
CA ALA A 307 -4.50 -21.19 -12.21
C ALA A 307 -3.75 -20.08 -11.45
N ILE A 308 -4.24 -19.77 -10.23
CA ILE A 308 -3.57 -18.89 -9.29
C ILE A 308 -2.80 -19.73 -8.27
N GLU A 309 -3.50 -20.62 -7.56
CA GLU A 309 -2.89 -21.47 -6.54
C GLU A 309 -1.88 -22.43 -7.17
N GLY A 310 -0.66 -22.46 -6.62
CA GLY A 310 0.44 -23.31 -7.07
C GLY A 310 1.32 -22.70 -8.16
N SER A 311 0.85 -21.65 -8.86
CA SER A 311 1.64 -20.91 -9.86
C SER A 311 2.84 -20.20 -9.20
N VAL A 312 3.94 -20.05 -9.95
CA VAL A 312 5.17 -19.42 -9.47
C VAL A 312 5.34 -18.06 -10.15
N ILE A 313 5.70 -17.04 -9.38
CA ILE A 313 6.05 -15.73 -9.92
C ILE A 313 7.31 -15.85 -10.81
N PRO A 314 7.26 -15.42 -12.08
CA PRO A 314 8.44 -15.40 -12.94
C PRO A 314 9.53 -14.49 -12.34
N CYS A 315 10.79 -14.89 -12.52
CA CYS A 315 11.95 -14.11 -12.06
C CYS A 315 11.95 -13.81 -10.55
N TRP A 316 11.35 -14.69 -9.71
CA TRP A 316 11.14 -14.38 -8.28
C TRP A 316 12.40 -13.98 -7.52
N THR A 317 13.53 -14.66 -7.73
CA THR A 317 14.81 -14.27 -7.10
C THR A 317 15.22 -12.84 -7.48
N GLN A 318 15.08 -12.47 -8.76
CA GLN A 318 15.40 -11.12 -9.23
C GLN A 318 14.44 -10.07 -8.63
N VAL A 319 13.17 -10.42 -8.41
CA VAL A 319 12.20 -9.54 -7.74
C VAL A 319 12.64 -9.26 -6.30
N MET A 320 13.08 -10.29 -5.57
CA MET A 320 13.56 -10.16 -4.20
C MET A 320 14.83 -9.29 -4.15
N ASP A 321 15.80 -9.55 -5.04
CA ASP A 321 17.04 -8.79 -5.13
C ASP A 321 16.80 -7.32 -5.49
N LEU A 322 15.89 -7.06 -6.43
CA LEU A 322 15.47 -5.72 -6.85
C LEU A 322 14.94 -4.93 -5.65
N VAL A 323 13.97 -5.49 -4.93
CA VAL A 323 13.30 -4.79 -3.83
C VAL A 323 14.22 -4.61 -2.63
N SER A 324 15.02 -5.61 -2.30
CA SER A 324 16.03 -5.47 -1.24
C SER A 324 17.02 -4.35 -1.60
N SER A 325 17.57 -4.35 -2.82
CA SER A 325 18.50 -3.32 -3.26
C SER A 325 17.87 -1.93 -3.27
N ALA A 326 16.62 -1.80 -3.73
CA ALA A 326 15.91 -0.52 -3.73
C ALA A 326 15.61 -0.02 -2.30
N ALA A 327 15.26 -0.92 -1.38
CA ALA A 327 14.98 -0.57 0.01
C ALA A 327 16.23 -0.14 0.79
N GLU A 328 17.41 -0.68 0.47
CA GLU A 328 18.68 -0.21 1.03
C GLU A 328 19.01 1.25 0.67
N LEU A 329 18.39 1.81 -0.37
CA LEU A 329 18.59 3.20 -0.77
C LEU A 329 17.72 4.20 0.01
N LEU A 330 16.70 3.72 0.72
CA LEU A 330 15.66 4.53 1.37
C LEU A 330 15.68 4.39 2.90
N THR A 331 16.88 4.35 3.49
CA THR A 331 17.09 4.06 4.93
C THR A 331 16.50 5.10 5.89
N GLY A 332 15.95 6.21 5.39
CA GLY A 332 15.23 7.21 6.19
C GLY A 332 13.80 6.79 6.55
N ALA A 333 13.25 5.80 5.85
CA ALA A 333 11.92 5.25 6.09
C ALA A 333 12.03 3.76 6.42
N ASP A 334 11.56 3.37 7.61
CA ASP A 334 11.79 2.03 8.11
C ASP A 334 10.85 0.99 7.48
N ILE A 335 9.64 1.33 7.02
CA ILE A 335 8.72 0.33 6.44
C ILE A 335 8.06 0.85 5.19
N LEU A 336 8.30 0.16 4.08
CA LEU A 336 7.87 0.55 2.76
C LEU A 336 7.09 -0.57 2.07
N ALA A 337 6.10 -0.18 1.27
CA ALA A 337 5.33 -1.09 0.44
C ALA A 337 5.60 -0.80 -1.05
N TRP A 338 6.24 -1.75 -1.70
CA TRP A 338 6.66 -1.68 -3.09
C TRP A 338 5.61 -2.29 -4.00
N ASP A 339 5.34 -1.64 -5.12
CA ASP A 339 4.59 -2.22 -6.23
C ASP A 339 5.58 -2.52 -7.35
N VAL A 340 5.72 -3.80 -7.69
CA VAL A 340 6.67 -4.32 -8.67
C VAL A 340 5.93 -4.94 -9.83
N ALA A 341 6.35 -4.66 -11.05
CA ALA A 341 5.93 -5.39 -12.23
C ALA A 341 7.02 -6.39 -12.63
N VAL A 342 6.63 -7.54 -13.14
CA VAL A 342 7.54 -8.45 -13.84
C VAL A 342 7.25 -8.36 -15.32
N THR A 343 8.28 -8.15 -16.12
CA THR A 343 8.21 -8.11 -17.60
C THR A 343 9.04 -9.26 -18.18
N ASP A 344 8.96 -9.48 -19.49
CA ASP A 344 9.81 -10.46 -20.18
C ASP A 344 11.31 -10.07 -20.14
N SER A 345 11.63 -8.79 -19.91
CA SER A 345 13.00 -8.28 -19.74
C SER A 345 13.47 -8.29 -18.28
N GLY A 346 12.63 -8.72 -17.34
CA GLY A 346 12.92 -8.72 -15.90
C GLY A 346 11.98 -7.84 -15.07
N PRO A 347 12.15 -7.84 -13.74
CA PRO A 347 11.32 -7.05 -12.82
C PRO A 347 11.73 -5.58 -12.78
N LEU A 348 10.76 -4.70 -12.51
CA LEU A 348 10.98 -3.26 -12.32
C LEU A 348 10.03 -2.68 -11.26
N VAL A 349 10.48 -1.61 -10.61
CA VAL A 349 9.67 -0.86 -9.64
C VAL A 349 8.67 0.04 -10.37
N ILE A 350 7.39 -0.09 -10.01
CA ILE A 350 6.31 0.79 -10.47
C ILE A 350 6.15 1.98 -9.52
N GLU A 351 6.05 1.72 -8.23
CA GLU A 351 5.97 2.75 -7.19
C GLU A 351 6.43 2.19 -5.83
N CYS A 352 6.81 3.10 -4.93
CA CYS A 352 7.02 2.79 -3.52
C CYS A 352 6.08 3.65 -2.68
N ASN A 353 5.38 3.01 -1.76
CA ASN A 353 4.42 3.65 -0.88
C ASN A 353 5.03 3.70 0.53
N SER A 354 5.29 4.92 1.00
CA SER A 354 5.63 5.19 2.41
C SER A 354 4.37 5.21 3.28
N TYR A 355 3.22 5.43 2.64
CA TYR A 355 1.92 5.47 3.28
C TYR A 355 1.01 4.36 2.75
N TRP A 356 1.16 3.17 3.35
CA TRP A 356 0.63 1.94 2.76
C TRP A 356 -0.63 1.39 3.42
N GLU A 357 -1.26 0.49 2.69
CA GLU A 357 -2.49 -0.25 3.02
C GLU A 357 -2.10 -1.73 3.20
N SER A 358 -2.58 -2.37 4.28
CA SER A 358 -2.18 -3.74 4.66
C SER A 358 -3.33 -4.75 4.70
N MET A 359 -4.58 -4.32 4.50
CA MET A 359 -5.77 -5.16 4.43
C MET A 359 -5.62 -6.22 3.34
N GLY A 360 -5.27 -5.80 2.12
CA GLY A 360 -5.21 -6.72 0.97
C GLY A 360 -4.21 -7.86 1.17
N ILE A 361 -3.05 -7.56 1.76
CA ILE A 361 -2.00 -8.56 1.98
C ILE A 361 -2.33 -9.46 3.19
N GLN A 362 -2.86 -8.91 4.29
CA GLN A 362 -3.28 -9.69 5.45
C GLN A 362 -4.44 -10.63 5.13
N LEU A 363 -5.39 -10.17 4.32
CA LEU A 363 -6.51 -10.95 3.82
C LEU A 363 -6.03 -12.15 3.00
N ALA A 364 -5.12 -11.90 2.06
CA ALA A 364 -4.56 -12.93 1.19
C ALA A 364 -3.90 -14.04 2.00
N HIS A 365 -2.99 -13.65 2.91
CA HIS A 365 -2.27 -14.59 3.79
C HIS A 365 -3.18 -15.23 4.86
N GLY A 366 -4.27 -14.56 5.26
CA GLY A 366 -5.01 -14.97 6.46
C GLY A 366 -4.18 -14.84 7.74
N ALA A 367 -3.19 -13.95 7.72
CA ALA A 367 -2.26 -13.69 8.82
C ALA A 367 -2.01 -12.18 8.96
N GLY A 368 -1.82 -11.72 10.20
CA GLY A 368 -1.58 -10.31 10.49
C GLY A 368 -0.11 -9.91 10.33
N LEU A 369 0.16 -8.63 10.03
CA LEU A 369 1.54 -8.15 9.85
C LEU A 369 2.38 -8.22 11.13
N LYS A 370 1.79 -7.99 12.32
CA LYS A 370 2.50 -7.91 13.61
C LYS A 370 2.91 -9.30 14.10
N THR A 371 3.76 -9.96 13.32
CA THR A 371 4.37 -11.25 13.59
C THR A 371 5.83 -11.23 13.11
N GLY A 372 6.64 -12.21 13.52
CA GLY A 372 8.02 -12.38 13.06
C GLY A 372 8.86 -11.09 13.07
N LEU A 373 9.48 -10.79 11.92
CA LEU A 373 10.37 -9.64 11.73
C LEU A 373 9.72 -8.29 12.06
N PHE A 374 8.45 -8.08 11.71
CA PHE A 374 7.80 -6.81 12.04
C PHE A 374 7.61 -6.68 13.55
N CYS A 375 7.26 -7.76 14.24
CA CYS A 375 7.23 -7.76 15.71
C CYS A 375 8.59 -7.42 16.33
N ASP A 376 9.67 -7.96 15.79
CA ASP A 376 11.02 -7.70 16.31
C ASP A 376 11.45 -6.26 16.07
N TYR A 377 11.14 -5.69 14.90
CA TYR A 377 11.30 -4.28 14.60
C TYR A 377 10.54 -3.38 15.60
N LEU A 378 9.26 -3.68 15.86
CA LEU A 378 8.45 -2.89 16.79
C LEU A 378 9.01 -2.92 18.22
N ARG A 379 9.61 -4.05 18.62
CA ARG A 379 10.29 -4.19 19.92
C ARG A 379 11.59 -3.38 19.95
N SER A 380 12.41 -3.46 18.91
CA SER A 380 13.71 -2.75 18.85
C SER A 380 13.53 -1.23 18.90
N ARG A 381 12.48 -0.70 18.27
CA ARG A 381 12.12 0.72 18.29
C ARG A 381 11.35 1.17 19.55
N LYS A 382 11.14 0.28 20.53
CA LYS A 382 10.34 0.54 21.76
C LYS A 382 8.91 1.04 21.45
N MET A 383 8.37 0.66 20.29
CA MET A 383 7.04 1.05 19.83
C MET A 383 5.92 0.16 20.37
N SER A 384 6.25 -0.81 21.23
CA SER A 384 5.29 -1.73 21.84
C SER A 384 4.18 -1.02 22.63
N THR A 385 4.51 0.07 23.32
CA THR A 385 3.54 0.85 24.10
C THR A 385 2.56 1.66 23.24
N GLN A 386 2.93 2.02 22.01
CA GLN A 386 2.07 2.73 21.05
C GLN A 386 1.16 1.79 20.24
N LEU A 387 1.45 0.49 20.22
CA LEU A 387 0.77 -0.51 19.38
C LEU A 387 -0.13 -1.46 20.15
N GLY A 388 -0.59 -1.05 21.33
CA GLY A 388 -1.42 -1.89 22.18
C GLY A 388 -0.76 -3.22 22.58
N LEU A 389 0.56 -3.33 22.48
CA LEU A 389 1.32 -4.45 23.05
C LEU A 389 1.45 -4.24 24.56
N LEU A 390 0.31 -4.14 25.25
CA LEU A 390 0.24 -4.42 26.68
C LEU A 390 0.22 -5.94 26.85
N HIS A 391 1.33 -6.46 27.35
CA HIS A 391 1.51 -7.70 28.09
C HIS A 391 1.56 -9.08 27.41
N ARG A 392 1.19 -9.30 26.15
CA ARG A 392 1.19 -10.70 25.62
C ARG A 392 2.47 -11.22 24.98
N TYR A 393 3.43 -10.34 24.63
CA TYR A 393 4.67 -10.76 23.97
C TYR A 393 5.93 -10.56 24.81
N SER A 394 5.78 -10.23 26.09
CA SER A 394 6.89 -10.12 27.06
C SER A 394 7.28 -11.45 27.72
N GLY A 395 6.92 -12.62 27.16
CA GLY A 395 7.08 -13.89 27.89
C GLY A 395 7.05 -15.20 27.11
N ALA A 396 7.40 -15.24 25.82
CA ALA A 396 7.51 -16.51 25.09
C ALA A 396 8.69 -16.53 24.10
N ALA A 397 9.87 -16.11 24.55
CA ALA A 397 11.14 -16.42 23.90
C ALA A 397 12.05 -17.14 24.90
N ARG A 398 11.71 -18.40 25.21
CA ARG A 398 12.61 -19.50 25.62
C ARG A 398 11.80 -20.68 26.14
N LYS A 399 11.53 -21.63 25.25
CA LYS A 399 11.62 -23.09 25.46
C LYS A 399 11.13 -23.78 24.19
N VAL A 400 11.91 -23.70 23.12
CA VAL A 400 12.04 -24.88 22.27
C VAL A 400 12.89 -25.83 23.10
N ARG A 401 12.22 -26.67 23.90
CA ARG A 401 12.85 -27.87 24.44
C ARG A 401 13.19 -28.72 23.22
N SER A 402 14.48 -28.96 23.03
CA SER A 402 14.92 -30.21 22.43
C SER A 402 14.14 -31.34 23.08
N LEU A 403 13.48 -32.14 22.26
CA LEU A 403 13.00 -33.45 22.67
C LEU A 403 13.65 -34.47 21.73
N PRO A 404 14.00 -35.65 22.29
CA PRO A 404 15.00 -36.57 21.77
C PRO A 404 14.66 -37.18 20.41
#